data_AF-A0A2S2QKK2-F1
#
_entry.id   AF-A0A2S2QKK2-F1
#
_cell.length_a   1.000
_cell.length_b   1.000
_cell.length_c   1.000
_cell.angle_alpha   90.00
_cell.angle_beta   90.00
_cell.angle_gamma   90.00
#
_symmetry.space_group_name_H-M   'P 1'
#
loop_
_entity.id
_entity.type
_entity.pdbx_description
1 polymer ?
#
loop_
_entity_poly.entity_id
_entity_poly.type
_entity_poly.pdbx_seq_one_letter_code
_entity_poly.pdbx_strand_id
1 'polypeptide(L)'
;MASVRTIQVKLIDFGCAQKVSKLGAVVGANSVLEFTAPEILCDEPAYPYSDIWSLGVIAYTLLSGMSPFSGSNDTETRQNITFVRYRFEYLYKDLSQEATRFLMLLFKRTPTKRPSAEECHEHRWLLPTEYMIKKRDKTMFNSYKLQHFAKEYHENRTKVTTSSQKLLSALGTRQIGLGRSNSVVDELLIFK
;
A
#
# COMPACT_ATOMS: atom_id res chain seq x y z
N MET A 1 -8.99 29.37 -15.37
CA MET A 1 -8.88 27.90 -15.37
C MET A 1 -7.70 27.54 -14.48
N ALA A 2 -7.96 27.06 -13.27
CA ALA A 2 -6.87 26.69 -12.35
C ALA A 2 -6.12 25.49 -12.95
N SER A 3 -4.82 25.66 -13.17
CA SER A 3 -3.92 24.58 -13.58
C SER A 3 -4.08 23.43 -12.58
N VAL A 4 -4.59 22.29 -13.04
CA VAL A 4 -4.62 21.05 -12.26
C VAL A 4 -3.17 20.72 -11.96
N ARG A 5 -2.76 20.90 -10.70
CA ARG A 5 -1.40 20.54 -10.27
C ARG A 5 -1.17 19.08 -10.63
N THR A 6 -0.28 18.82 -11.58
CA THR A 6 0.14 17.45 -11.91
C THR A 6 0.90 16.91 -10.70
N ILE A 7 0.33 15.94 -10.00
CA ILE A 7 0.97 15.29 -8.86
C ILE A 7 1.97 14.28 -9.41
N GLN A 8 3.27 14.53 -9.20
CA GLN A 8 4.33 13.59 -9.54
C GLN A 8 4.72 12.80 -8.28
N VAL A 9 4.54 11.48 -8.32
CA VAL A 9 4.90 10.57 -7.22
C VAL A 9 6.21 9.87 -7.56
N LYS A 10 7.10 9.72 -6.56
CA LYS A 10 8.37 8.99 -6.69
C LYS A 10 8.47 7.95 -5.59
N LEU A 11 8.93 6.75 -5.93
CA LEU A 11 9.34 5.76 -4.93
C LEU A 11 10.69 6.20 -4.35
N ILE A 12 10.81 6.17 -3.02
CA ILE A 12 11.97 6.73 -2.31
C ILE A 12 12.75 5.69 -1.49
N ASP A 13 12.21 4.48 -1.34
CA ASP A 13 12.82 3.42 -0.53
C ASP A 13 12.89 2.13 -1.32
N PHE A 14 14.11 1.59 -1.43
CA PHE A 14 14.44 0.35 -2.10
C PHE A 14 15.18 -0.62 -1.16
N GLY A 15 15.12 -0.41 0.16
CA GLY A 15 15.87 -1.20 1.14
C GLY A 15 15.54 -2.70 1.18
N CYS A 16 14.38 -3.10 0.63
CA CYS A 16 13.98 -4.50 0.47
C CYS A 16 13.95 -4.96 -1.01
N ALA A 17 14.35 -4.08 -1.94
CA ALA A 17 14.33 -4.40 -3.36
C ALA A 17 15.43 -5.43 -3.68
N GLN A 18 15.07 -6.45 -4.46
CA GLN A 18 16.00 -7.50 -4.86
C GLN A 18 15.60 -8.09 -6.20
N LYS A 19 16.54 -8.76 -6.86
CA LYS A 19 16.29 -9.44 -8.13
C LYS A 19 15.54 -10.74 -7.87
N VAL A 20 14.34 -10.86 -8.44
CA VAL A 20 13.51 -12.06 -8.36
C VAL A 20 13.49 -12.77 -9.70
N SER A 21 13.70 -14.09 -9.71
CA SER A 21 13.66 -14.91 -10.92
C SER A 21 12.23 -15.33 -11.27
N LYS A 22 12.02 -15.96 -12.44
CA LYS A 22 10.72 -16.59 -12.77
C LYS A 22 10.34 -17.72 -11.80
N LEU A 23 11.31 -18.31 -11.12
CA LEU A 23 11.12 -19.34 -10.09
C LEU A 23 10.80 -18.75 -8.71
N GLY A 24 10.73 -17.41 -8.61
CA GLY A 24 10.59 -16.69 -7.36
C GLY A 24 11.91 -16.51 -6.62
N ALA A 25 11.83 -15.94 -5.42
CA ALA A 25 12.93 -15.79 -4.47
C ALA A 25 12.38 -15.84 -3.05
N VAL A 26 13.12 -16.44 -2.12
CA VAL A 26 12.77 -16.35 -0.69
C VAL A 26 13.11 -14.96 -0.20
N VAL A 27 12.16 -14.29 0.42
CA VAL A 27 12.31 -12.92 0.94
C VAL A 27 12.02 -12.91 2.43
N GLY A 28 12.75 -12.10 3.19
CA GLY A 28 12.43 -11.90 4.60
C GLY A 28 11.10 -11.19 4.75
N ALA A 29 10.28 -11.61 5.72
CA ALA A 29 9.03 -10.95 6.11
C ALA A 29 9.29 -9.62 6.88
N ASN A 30 10.10 -8.74 6.29
CA ASN A 30 10.47 -7.44 6.86
C ASN A 30 9.41 -6.35 6.59
N SER A 31 8.30 -6.72 5.94
CA SER A 31 7.22 -5.83 5.57
C SER A 31 6.14 -5.72 6.65
N VAL A 32 5.43 -4.59 6.64
CA VAL A 32 4.23 -4.39 7.46
C VAL A 32 3.18 -5.42 7.03
N LEU A 33 2.67 -6.19 7.98
CA LEU A 33 1.76 -7.34 7.78
C LEU A 33 0.67 -7.06 6.75
N GLU A 34 0.01 -5.91 6.84
CA GLU A 34 -1.14 -5.52 6.00
C GLU A 34 -0.80 -5.34 4.50
N PHE A 35 0.47 -5.14 4.17
CA PHE A 35 0.96 -4.99 2.79
C PHE A 35 1.57 -6.28 2.24
N THR A 36 1.75 -7.29 3.09
CA THR A 36 2.41 -8.55 2.75
C THR A 36 1.45 -9.45 1.97
N ALA A 37 1.92 -10.00 0.85
CA ALA A 37 1.15 -10.91 0.02
C ALA A 37 0.93 -12.28 0.70
N PRO A 38 -0.16 -13.01 0.40
CA PRO A 38 -0.48 -14.29 1.03
C PRO A 38 0.63 -15.33 0.93
N GLU A 39 1.30 -15.43 -0.21
CA GLU A 39 2.42 -16.35 -0.44
C GLU A 39 3.60 -16.05 0.49
N ILE A 40 3.93 -14.77 0.70
CA ILE A 40 5.02 -14.35 1.60
C ILE A 40 4.66 -14.66 3.05
N LEU A 41 3.39 -14.52 3.45
CA LEU A 41 2.92 -14.89 4.79
C LEU A 41 2.96 -16.39 5.06
N CYS A 42 2.93 -17.21 4.01
CA CYS A 42 3.03 -18.65 4.08
C CYS A 42 4.47 -19.16 3.86
N ASP A 43 5.47 -18.27 3.93
CA ASP A 43 6.88 -18.58 3.67
C ASP A 43 7.12 -19.22 2.29
N GLU A 44 6.24 -18.93 1.32
CA GLU A 44 6.41 -19.32 -0.08
C GLU A 44 7.28 -18.27 -0.81
N PRO A 45 7.89 -18.62 -1.96
CA PRO A 45 8.68 -17.67 -2.74
C PRO A 45 7.87 -16.44 -3.14
N ALA A 46 8.50 -15.26 -3.07
CA ALA A 46 7.96 -14.05 -3.65
C ALA A 46 8.20 -14.02 -5.16
N TYR A 47 7.34 -13.31 -5.87
CA TYR A 47 7.37 -13.12 -7.32
C TYR A 47 7.22 -11.62 -7.63
N PRO A 48 7.48 -11.17 -8.88
CA PRO A 48 7.08 -9.82 -9.29
C PRO A 48 5.58 -9.54 -9.03
N TYR A 49 4.74 -10.58 -9.11
CA TYR A 49 3.31 -10.50 -8.77
C TYR A 49 3.01 -10.26 -7.28
N SER A 50 3.98 -10.42 -6.40
CA SER A 50 3.85 -10.07 -4.98
C SER A 50 3.72 -8.55 -4.80
N ASP A 51 4.41 -7.74 -5.61
CA ASP A 51 4.26 -6.28 -5.60
C ASP A 51 2.87 -5.83 -6.09
N ILE A 52 2.24 -6.62 -6.96
CA ILE A 52 0.88 -6.36 -7.47
C ILE A 52 -0.17 -6.48 -6.37
N TRP A 53 0.07 -7.37 -5.39
CA TRP A 53 -0.76 -7.42 -4.18
C TRP A 53 -0.64 -6.11 -3.38
N SER A 54 0.58 -5.66 -3.10
CA SER A 54 0.83 -4.42 -2.36
C SER A 54 0.30 -3.19 -3.10
N LEU A 55 0.36 -3.17 -4.44
CA LEU A 55 -0.31 -2.17 -5.27
C LEU A 55 -1.83 -2.17 -5.03
N GLY A 56 -2.45 -3.35 -4.96
CA GLY A 56 -3.87 -3.50 -4.64
C GLY A 56 -4.20 -2.97 -3.25
N VAL A 57 -3.35 -3.23 -2.25
CA VAL A 57 -3.51 -2.69 -0.89
C VAL A 57 -3.49 -1.16 -0.91
N ILE A 58 -2.50 -0.56 -1.57
CA ILE A 58 -2.40 0.90 -1.72
C ILE A 58 -3.63 1.48 -2.43
N ALA A 59 -4.02 0.88 -3.56
CA ALA A 59 -5.19 1.32 -4.33
C ALA A 59 -6.47 1.25 -3.48
N TYR A 60 -6.70 0.15 -2.78
CA TYR A 60 -7.85 0.00 -1.89
C TYR A 60 -7.85 1.05 -0.79
N THR A 61 -6.70 1.29 -0.16
CA THR A 61 -6.56 2.31 0.88
C THR A 61 -6.89 3.70 0.35
N LEU A 62 -6.39 4.06 -0.83
CA LEU A 62 -6.74 5.32 -1.49
C LEU A 62 -8.23 5.45 -1.80
N LEU A 63 -8.91 4.32 -2.09
CA LEU A 63 -10.31 4.27 -2.49
C LEU A 63 -11.31 4.03 -1.34
N SER A 64 -10.82 3.87 -0.11
CA SER A 64 -11.66 3.63 1.08
C SER A 64 -11.26 4.45 2.30
N GLY A 65 -10.01 4.90 2.38
CA GLY A 65 -9.38 5.40 3.60
C GLY A 65 -9.23 4.33 4.68
N MET A 66 -9.14 3.06 4.30
CA MET A 66 -9.02 1.92 5.22
C MET A 66 -8.00 0.92 4.67
N SER A 67 -7.42 0.09 5.53
CA SER A 67 -6.69 -1.09 5.07
C SER A 67 -7.65 -2.22 4.69
N PRO A 68 -7.43 -2.93 3.56
CA PRO A 68 -8.34 -3.97 3.09
C PRO A 68 -8.45 -5.19 4.00
N PHE A 69 -7.36 -5.54 4.68
CA PHE A 69 -7.26 -6.82 5.42
C PHE A 69 -7.08 -6.65 6.92
N SER A 70 -7.02 -5.41 7.43
CA SER A 70 -6.92 -5.14 8.86
C SER A 70 -8.06 -5.79 9.63
N GLY A 71 -7.71 -6.58 10.64
CA GLY A 71 -8.62 -7.19 11.61
C GLY A 71 -8.41 -6.61 13.01
N SER A 72 -9.17 -7.11 13.98
CA SER A 72 -9.06 -6.72 15.39
C SER A 72 -7.69 -7.08 16.02
N ASN A 73 -6.95 -8.01 15.41
CA ASN A 73 -5.62 -8.42 15.82
C ASN A 73 -4.83 -9.00 14.62
N ASP A 74 -3.55 -9.29 14.83
CA ASP A 74 -2.65 -9.84 13.80
C ASP A 74 -3.11 -11.20 13.27
N THR A 75 -3.72 -12.04 14.10
CA THR A 75 -4.23 -13.35 13.70
C THR A 75 -5.39 -13.20 12.72
N GLU A 76 -6.36 -12.32 13.02
CA GLU A 76 -7.47 -12.02 12.12
C GLU A 76 -6.96 -11.36 10.83
N THR A 77 -6.01 -10.43 10.93
CA THR A 77 -5.38 -9.79 9.77
C THR A 77 -4.72 -10.83 8.85
N ARG A 78 -3.93 -11.76 9.43
CA ARG A 78 -3.33 -12.87 8.70
C ARG A 78 -4.37 -13.75 8.03
N GLN A 79 -5.47 -14.08 8.72
CA GLN A 79 -6.56 -14.86 8.14
C GLN A 79 -7.23 -14.10 6.98
N ASN A 80 -7.46 -12.80 7.12
CA ASN A 80 -8.04 -11.98 6.06
C ASN A 80 -7.15 -11.95 4.82
N ILE A 81 -5.83 -11.79 4.97
CA ILE A 81 -4.89 -11.86 3.84
C ILE A 81 -4.91 -13.25 3.22
N THR A 82 -4.74 -14.28 4.04
CA THR A 82 -4.67 -15.69 3.61
C THR A 82 -5.90 -16.10 2.80
N PHE A 83 -7.09 -15.74 3.28
CA PHE A 83 -8.36 -16.07 2.61
C PHE A 83 -8.86 -14.97 1.66
N VAL A 84 -8.07 -13.91 1.44
CA VAL A 84 -8.41 -12.77 0.58
C VAL A 84 -9.78 -12.16 0.94
N ARG A 85 -9.99 -11.92 2.23
CA ARG A 85 -11.23 -11.34 2.78
C ARG A 85 -11.07 -9.85 2.97
N TYR A 86 -11.64 -9.08 2.05
CA TYR A 86 -11.78 -7.63 2.13
C TYR A 86 -13.22 -7.25 1.79
N ARG A 87 -13.64 -6.03 2.14
CA ARG A 87 -15.05 -5.60 2.14
C ARG A 87 -15.29 -4.42 1.21
N PHE A 88 -16.10 -4.60 0.18
CA PHE A 88 -16.44 -3.51 -0.75
C PHE A 88 -17.23 -2.38 -0.07
N GLU A 89 -17.88 -2.67 1.04
CA GLU A 89 -18.70 -1.71 1.81
C GLU A 89 -17.87 -0.54 2.37
N TYR A 90 -16.56 -0.69 2.51
CA TYR A 90 -15.68 0.38 2.99
C TYR A 90 -15.24 1.36 1.88
N LEU A 91 -15.36 0.96 0.62
CA LEU A 91 -15.04 1.80 -0.53
C LEU A 91 -15.97 3.03 -0.56
N TYR A 92 -15.51 4.10 -1.20
CA TYR A 92 -16.37 5.25 -1.45
C TYR A 92 -17.58 4.85 -2.33
N LYS A 93 -18.77 5.38 -2.01
CA LYS A 93 -20.03 4.99 -2.66
C LYS A 93 -20.05 5.29 -4.17
N ASP A 94 -19.47 6.40 -4.58
CA ASP A 94 -19.48 6.86 -5.98
C ASP A 94 -18.28 6.31 -6.79
N LEU A 95 -17.64 5.26 -6.30
CA LEU A 95 -16.52 4.64 -6.98
C LEU A 95 -16.94 4.04 -8.32
N SER A 96 -16.15 4.29 -9.38
CA SER A 96 -16.37 3.69 -10.68
C SER A 96 -16.27 2.16 -10.62
N GLN A 97 -17.15 1.44 -11.32
CA GLN A 97 -17.11 -0.02 -11.40
C GLN A 97 -15.76 -0.55 -11.92
N GLU A 98 -15.09 0.20 -12.80
CA GLU A 98 -13.77 -0.14 -13.32
C GLU A 98 -12.71 -0.20 -12.21
N ALA A 99 -12.79 0.67 -11.21
CA ALA A 99 -11.89 0.63 -10.05
C ALA A 99 -12.15 -0.61 -9.19
N THR A 100 -13.43 -0.93 -8.93
CA THR A 100 -13.82 -2.14 -8.20
C THR A 100 -13.34 -3.40 -8.91
N ARG A 101 -13.53 -3.47 -10.24
CA ARG A 101 -13.02 -4.58 -11.07
C ARG A 101 -11.50 -4.68 -11.05
N PHE A 102 -10.80 -3.55 -11.03
CA PHE A 102 -9.35 -3.52 -10.87
C PHE A 102 -8.93 -4.16 -9.54
N LEU A 103 -9.53 -3.77 -8.42
CA LEU A 103 -9.25 -4.39 -7.11
C LEU A 103 -9.51 -5.90 -7.10
N MET A 104 -10.61 -6.35 -7.71
CA MET A 104 -10.94 -7.77 -7.86
C MET A 104 -9.91 -8.55 -8.69
N LEU A 105 -9.27 -7.89 -9.65
CA LEU A 105 -8.22 -8.45 -10.49
C LEU A 105 -6.90 -8.58 -9.73
N LEU A 106 -6.54 -7.61 -8.89
CA LEU A 106 -5.30 -7.61 -8.11
C LEU A 106 -5.34 -8.57 -6.91
N PHE A 107 -6.46 -8.62 -6.19
CA PHE A 107 -6.61 -9.45 -5.00
C PHE A 107 -6.92 -10.90 -5.35
N LYS A 108 -5.89 -11.62 -5.79
CA LYS A 108 -5.88 -13.08 -5.97
C LYS A 108 -4.90 -13.72 -5.01
N ARG A 109 -5.29 -14.82 -4.39
CA ARG A 109 -4.40 -15.61 -3.52
C ARG A 109 -3.18 -16.10 -4.31
N THR A 110 -3.43 -16.76 -5.44
CA THR A 110 -2.36 -17.28 -6.31
C THR A 110 -1.66 -16.13 -7.05
N PRO A 111 -0.33 -15.96 -6.92
CA PRO A 111 0.41 -14.85 -7.53
C PRO A 111 0.26 -14.80 -9.05
N THR A 112 0.35 -15.94 -9.73
CA THR A 112 0.26 -16.04 -11.19
C THR A 112 -1.13 -15.75 -11.76
N LYS A 113 -2.15 -15.63 -10.92
CA LYS A 113 -3.50 -15.18 -11.33
C LYS A 113 -3.66 -13.66 -11.25
N ARG A 114 -2.67 -12.96 -10.70
CA ARG A 114 -2.62 -11.49 -10.71
C ARG A 114 -2.02 -11.04 -12.06
N PRO A 115 -2.43 -9.89 -12.59
CA PRO A 115 -1.82 -9.32 -13.79
C PRO A 115 -0.37 -8.89 -13.50
N SER A 116 0.43 -8.77 -14.56
CA SER A 116 1.70 -8.03 -14.55
C SER A 116 1.48 -6.53 -14.32
N ALA A 117 2.58 -5.79 -14.08
CA ALA A 117 2.51 -4.34 -13.90
C ALA A 117 2.09 -3.64 -15.21
N GLU A 118 2.53 -4.16 -16.34
CA GLU A 118 2.17 -3.70 -17.68
C GLU A 118 0.68 -3.90 -17.93
N GLU A 119 0.14 -5.10 -17.67
CA GLU A 119 -1.29 -5.38 -17.80
C GLU A 119 -2.13 -4.54 -16.82
N CYS A 120 -1.61 -4.25 -15.62
CA CYS A 120 -2.25 -3.30 -14.71
C CYS A 120 -2.38 -1.92 -15.36
N HIS A 121 -1.31 -1.42 -15.97
CA HIS A 121 -1.28 -0.10 -16.61
C HIS A 121 -2.26 0.00 -17.79
N GLU A 122 -2.45 -1.09 -18.52
CA GLU A 122 -3.39 -1.18 -19.64
C GLU A 122 -4.85 -1.40 -19.21
N HIS A 123 -5.10 -1.64 -17.91
CA HIS A 123 -6.45 -1.84 -17.41
C HIS A 123 -7.31 -0.58 -17.64
N ARG A 124 -8.57 -0.78 -18.09
CA ARG A 124 -9.52 0.31 -18.43
C ARG A 124 -9.61 1.41 -17.37
N TRP A 125 -9.49 1.05 -16.10
CA TRP A 125 -9.52 2.02 -15.01
C TRP A 125 -8.40 3.06 -15.08
N LEU A 126 -7.19 2.66 -15.49
CA LEU A 126 -5.99 3.51 -15.55
C LEU A 126 -5.77 4.15 -16.92
N LEU A 127 -6.38 3.60 -17.98
CA LEU A 127 -6.22 4.17 -19.32
C LEU A 127 -6.64 5.66 -19.38
N PRO A 128 -5.86 6.51 -20.07
CA PRO A 128 -6.12 7.94 -20.18
C PRO A 128 -7.10 8.26 -21.33
N THR A 129 -8.15 7.46 -21.50
CA THR A 129 -9.22 7.79 -22.46
C THR A 129 -10.02 8.99 -21.94
N GLU A 130 -10.53 9.85 -22.84
CA GLU A 130 -11.34 11.01 -22.42
C GLU A 130 -12.51 10.62 -21.51
N TYR A 131 -13.18 9.50 -21.83
CA TYR A 131 -14.29 8.98 -21.03
C TYR A 131 -13.84 8.70 -19.60
N MET A 132 -12.70 8.02 -19.43
CA MET A 132 -12.21 7.64 -18.10
C MET A 132 -11.64 8.83 -17.33
N ILE A 133 -11.00 9.79 -18.01
CA ILE A 133 -10.56 11.07 -17.40
C ILE A 133 -11.78 11.81 -16.85
N LYS A 134 -12.78 12.09 -17.71
CA LYS A 134 -14.02 12.79 -17.30
C LYS A 134 -14.75 12.04 -16.19
N LYS A 135 -14.73 10.70 -16.19
CA LYS A 135 -15.34 9.89 -15.14
C LYS A 135 -14.63 10.05 -13.80
N ARG A 136 -13.28 10.01 -13.78
CA ARG A 136 -12.47 10.21 -12.57
C ARG A 136 -12.56 11.65 -12.04
N ASP A 137 -12.60 12.64 -12.92
CA ASP A 137 -12.72 14.06 -12.53
C ASP A 137 -14.08 14.38 -11.89
N LYS A 138 -15.13 13.64 -12.27
CA LYS A 138 -16.46 13.77 -11.65
C LYS A 138 -16.55 13.09 -10.29
N THR A 139 -15.72 12.09 -10.01
CA THR A 139 -15.72 11.40 -8.72
C THR A 139 -14.92 12.19 -7.70
N MET A 140 -15.61 12.81 -6.74
CA MET A 140 -15.01 13.54 -5.64
C MET A 140 -15.22 12.79 -4.34
N PHE A 141 -14.14 12.47 -3.64
CA PHE A 141 -14.18 11.79 -2.36
C PHE A 141 -13.79 12.74 -1.24
N ASN A 142 -14.50 12.68 -0.12
CA ASN A 142 -14.10 13.44 1.06
C ASN A 142 -12.81 12.82 1.65
N SER A 143 -11.79 13.66 1.83
CA SER A 143 -10.46 13.26 2.28
C SER A 143 -10.40 12.86 3.76
N TYR A 144 -11.45 13.10 4.55
CA TYR A 144 -11.43 12.82 6.00
C TYR A 144 -11.02 11.38 6.34
N LYS A 145 -11.49 10.37 5.58
CA LYS A 145 -11.13 8.97 5.82
C LYS A 145 -9.62 8.75 5.61
N LEU A 146 -9.08 9.28 4.51
CA LEU A 146 -7.65 9.18 4.21
C LEU A 146 -6.78 9.95 5.20
N GLN A 147 -7.22 11.13 5.62
CA GLN A 147 -6.52 11.91 6.64
C GLN A 147 -6.48 11.16 7.98
N HIS A 148 -7.60 10.55 8.39
CA HIS A 148 -7.66 9.73 9.58
C HIS A 148 -6.72 8.52 9.48
N PHE A 149 -6.81 7.77 8.38
CA PHE A 149 -5.91 6.64 8.11
C PHE A 149 -4.44 7.06 8.16
N ALA A 150 -4.08 8.15 7.49
CA ALA A 150 -2.72 8.65 7.46
C ALA A 150 -2.23 9.02 8.87
N LYS A 151 -3.05 9.71 9.67
CA LYS A 151 -2.70 10.06 11.04
C LYS A 151 -2.43 8.80 11.88
N GLU A 152 -3.36 7.85 11.87
CA GLU A 152 -3.23 6.59 12.62
C GLU A 152 -2.01 5.77 12.19
N TYR A 153 -1.78 5.68 10.87
CA TYR A 153 -0.64 4.98 10.30
C TYR A 153 0.71 5.57 10.79
N HIS A 154 0.86 6.89 10.79
CA HIS A 154 2.08 7.55 11.26
C HIS A 154 2.27 7.40 12.78
N GLU A 155 1.20 7.53 13.56
CA GLU A 155 1.22 7.29 15.01
C GLU A 155 1.65 5.85 15.35
N ASN A 156 1.15 4.86 14.62
CA ASN A 156 1.54 3.47 14.86
C ASN A 156 3.00 3.20 14.46
N ARG A 157 3.48 3.77 13.34
CA ARG A 157 4.89 3.64 12.93
C ARG A 157 5.87 4.29 13.90
N THR A 158 5.53 5.45 14.46
CA THR A 158 6.37 6.15 15.44
C THR A 158 6.47 5.37 16.76
N LYS A 159 5.37 4.75 17.23
CA LYS A 159 5.38 3.88 18.42
C LYS A 159 6.30 2.67 18.24
N VAL A 160 6.21 1.97 17.10
CA VAL A 160 7.08 0.82 16.78
C VAL A 160 8.56 1.23 16.74
N THR A 161 8.87 2.35 16.08
CA THR A 161 10.24 2.88 15.98
C THR A 161 10.79 3.32 17.34
N THR A 162 9.97 3.94 18.18
CA THR A 162 10.38 4.35 19.54
C THR A 162 10.67 3.13 20.42
N SER A 163 9.90 2.05 20.27
CA SER A 163 10.14 0.79 20.99
C SER A 163 11.48 0.16 20.59
N SER A 164 11.79 0.11 19.29
CA SER A 164 13.08 -0.43 18.81
C SER A 164 14.26 0.48 19.17
N GLN A 165 14.12 1.81 19.15
CA GLN A 165 15.16 2.73 19.62
C GLN A 165 15.43 2.59 21.13
N LYS A 166 14.39 2.41 21.96
CA LYS A 166 14.56 2.13 23.39
C LYS A 166 15.33 0.82 23.62
N LEU A 167 14.98 -0.24 22.88
CA LEU A 167 15.72 -1.51 22.88
C LEU A 167 17.20 -1.33 22.47
N LEU A 168 17.46 -0.61 21.38
CA LEU A 168 18.83 -0.36 20.90
C LEU A 168 19.65 0.49 21.89
N SER A 169 19.01 1.46 22.55
CA SER A 169 19.65 2.24 23.62
C SER A 169 19.95 1.41 24.87
N ALA A 170 19.10 0.44 25.19
CA ALA A 170 19.31 -0.51 26.30
C ALA A 170 20.39 -1.56 26.00
N LEU A 171 20.64 -1.87 24.71
CA LEU A 171 21.66 -2.81 24.26
C LEU A 171 23.07 -2.20 24.12
N GLY A 172 23.27 -0.94 24.51
CA GLY A 172 24.60 -0.33 24.66
C GLY A 172 25.39 -0.10 23.36
N THR A 173 24.79 -0.32 22.18
CA THR A 173 25.44 -0.03 20.90
C THR A 173 25.57 1.48 20.69
N ARG A 174 26.81 1.99 20.75
CA ARG A 174 27.17 3.38 20.46
C ARG A 174 26.57 3.83 19.12
N GLN A 175 25.92 4.99 19.13
CA GLN A 175 25.41 5.66 17.93
C GLN A 175 26.54 5.87 16.91
N ILE A 176 26.53 5.11 15.81
CA ILE A 176 27.17 5.54 14.57
C ILE A 176 26.12 6.39 13.86
N GLY A 177 26.35 7.70 13.85
CA GLY A 177 25.46 8.70 13.27
C GLY A 177 25.24 8.48 11.78
N LEU A 178 24.11 7.88 11.43
CA LEU A 178 23.47 8.02 10.13
C LEU A 178 22.09 8.63 10.40
N GLY A 179 22.09 9.94 10.58
CA GLY A 179 20.87 10.72 10.65
C GLY A 179 20.10 10.56 9.34
N ARG A 180 19.07 9.71 9.34
CA ARG A 180 18.03 9.76 8.32
C ARG A 180 17.27 11.06 8.54
N SER A 181 17.52 12.03 7.66
CA SER A 181 16.84 13.31 7.65
C SER A 181 15.34 13.06 7.48
N ASN A 182 14.55 13.39 8.51
CA ASN A 182 13.09 13.34 8.48
C ASN A 182 12.52 14.57 7.75
N SER A 183 13.07 14.90 6.57
CA SER A 183 12.69 16.10 5.81
C SER A 183 11.25 16.09 5.31
N VAL A 184 10.60 14.93 5.21
CA VAL A 184 9.27 14.80 4.59
C VAL A 184 8.13 15.13 5.57
N VAL A 185 8.35 15.02 6.89
CA VAL A 185 7.31 15.33 7.88
C VAL A 185 7.09 16.84 8.03
N ASP A 186 8.12 17.66 7.77
CA ASP A 186 8.02 19.11 7.90
C ASP A 186 7.32 19.79 6.70
N GLU A 187 7.36 19.17 5.50
CA GLU A 187 6.72 19.75 4.31
C GLU A 187 5.19 19.57 4.28
N LEU A 188 4.63 18.60 5.03
CA LEU A 188 3.18 18.38 5.11
C LEU A 188 2.46 19.36 6.05
N LEU A 189 3.20 20.20 6.79
CA LEU A 189 2.64 21.26 7.64
C LEU A 189 2.56 22.64 6.94
N ILE A 190 2.98 22.73 5.68
CA ILE A 190 3.02 24.00 4.92
C ILE A 190 1.69 24.30 4.18
N PHE A 191 0.73 23.36 4.15
CA PHE A 191 -0.62 23.64 3.67
C PHE A 191 -1.57 23.98 4.84
N LYS A 192 -1.37 25.17 5.41
CA LYS A 192 -2.42 25.91 6.15
C LYS A 192 -2.93 27.06 5.30
#